data_AF-A0A2T7Q8Y7-F1
#
_entry.id   AF-A0A2T7Q8Y7-F1
#
_cell.length_a   1.000
_cell.length_b   1.000
_cell.length_c   1.000
_cell.angle_alpha   90.00
_cell.angle_beta   90.00
_cell.angle_gamma   90.00
#
_symmetry.space_group_name_H-M   'P 1'
#
loop_
_entity.id
_entity.type
_entity.pdbx_description
1 polymer ?
#
loop_
_entity_poly.entity_id
_entity_poly.type
_entity_poly.pdbx_seq_one_letter_code
_entity_poly.pdbx_strand_id
1 'polypeptide(L)'
;MENDYDFKIASVNEDLRLCVIENSIFIEELASRVLGNILDIDWKNSKSFGHGSTSLSFFQKLQLIQDIKGIDKEDLKKLTCLANIRNKFAHVSAINSFEKLFSDSGVGKEIQKSFLSWYFDKDGYVGIHPTKIEFVNRLCFYLLTSDVINILLKISDTHLYNMGVHDGKREVQEQLLTFCMSILSDEQRKEVIVAIENRFEKA
;
A
#
# COMPACT_ATOMS: atom_id res chain seq x y z
N MET A 1 -9.51 -21.46 -4.47
CA MET A 1 -9.78 -20.02 -4.33
C MET A 1 -9.48 -19.41 -5.68
N GLU A 2 -10.50 -19.06 -6.45
CA GLU A 2 -10.34 -18.19 -7.62
C GLU A 2 -9.77 -16.86 -7.12
N ASN A 3 -8.55 -16.53 -7.54
CA ASN A 3 -8.02 -15.20 -7.36
C ASN A 3 -8.75 -14.31 -8.37
N ASP A 4 -9.89 -13.78 -7.95
CA ASP A 4 -10.61 -12.77 -8.71
C ASP A 4 -9.84 -11.45 -8.57
N TYR A 5 -8.84 -11.27 -9.42
CA TYR A 5 -8.18 -9.98 -9.62
C TYR A 5 -9.13 -9.08 -10.40
N ASP A 6 -10.25 -8.71 -9.77
CA ASP A 6 -11.16 -7.71 -10.29
C ASP A 6 -10.38 -6.42 -10.53
N PHE A 7 -10.50 -5.87 -11.74
CA PHE A 7 -9.91 -4.60 -12.11
C PHE A 7 -10.54 -3.49 -11.27
N LYS A 8 -9.75 -2.87 -10.40
CA LYS A 8 -10.23 -1.91 -9.40
C LYS A 8 -9.80 -0.49 -9.75
N ILE A 9 -10.78 0.35 -10.06
CA ILE A 9 -10.62 1.80 -10.17
C ILE A 9 -11.83 2.48 -9.51
N ALA A 10 -11.64 3.70 -9.04
CA ALA A 10 -12.71 4.47 -8.39
C ALA A 10 -13.52 5.31 -9.40
N SER A 11 -12.90 5.74 -10.50
CA SER A 11 -13.56 6.66 -11.45
C SER A 11 -13.06 6.49 -12.89
N VAL A 12 -13.99 6.63 -13.83
CA VAL A 12 -13.76 6.72 -15.28
C VAL A 12 -14.17 8.08 -15.87
N ASN A 13 -14.23 9.14 -15.05
CA ASN A 13 -14.73 10.46 -15.43
C ASN A 13 -14.13 11.00 -16.74
N GLU A 14 -14.94 11.50 -17.68
CA GLU A 14 -14.42 11.98 -18.97
C GLU A 14 -13.32 13.04 -18.84
N ASP A 15 -13.42 13.94 -17.86
CA ASP A 15 -12.36 14.88 -17.52
C ASP A 15 -11.17 14.15 -16.89
N LEU A 16 -10.03 14.18 -17.57
CA LEU A 16 -8.85 13.44 -17.16
C LEU A 16 -8.30 13.91 -15.81
N ARG A 17 -8.33 15.21 -15.52
CA ARG A 17 -7.83 15.73 -14.24
C ARG A 17 -8.72 15.22 -13.11
N LEU A 18 -10.03 15.33 -13.25
CA LEU A 18 -10.97 14.84 -12.26
C LEU A 18 -10.83 13.32 -12.05
N CYS A 19 -10.70 12.57 -13.14
CA CYS A 19 -10.44 11.13 -13.13
C CYS A 19 -9.17 10.77 -12.33
N VAL A 20 -8.05 11.47 -12.56
CA VAL A 20 -6.80 11.24 -11.83
C VAL A 20 -6.96 11.55 -10.34
N ILE A 21 -7.64 12.65 -10.02
CA ILE A 21 -7.84 13.08 -8.63
C ILE A 21 -8.76 12.12 -7.86
N GLU A 22 -9.90 11.72 -8.43
CA GLU A 22 -10.85 10.80 -7.78
C GLU A 22 -10.23 9.43 -7.49
N ASN A 23 -9.50 8.87 -8.46
CA ASN A 23 -8.77 7.61 -8.24
C ASN A 23 -7.68 7.75 -7.16
N SER A 24 -7.00 8.89 -7.12
CA SER A 24 -5.97 9.14 -6.10
C SER A 24 -6.56 9.34 -4.71
N ILE A 25 -7.72 9.97 -4.57
CA ILE A 25 -8.43 10.13 -3.29
C ILE A 25 -8.82 8.75 -2.74
N PHE A 26 -9.35 7.87 -3.59
CA PHE A 26 -9.67 6.50 -3.18
C PHE A 26 -8.43 5.76 -2.67
N ILE A 27 -7.31 5.86 -3.38
CA ILE A 27 -6.04 5.25 -2.95
C ILE A 27 -5.54 5.88 -1.65
N GLU A 28 -5.72 7.19 -1.46
CA GLU A 28 -5.34 7.88 -0.22
C GLU A 28 -6.14 7.36 0.99
N GLU A 29 -7.44 7.15 0.83
CA GLU A 29 -8.29 6.56 1.85
C GLU A 29 -7.87 5.12 2.15
N LEU A 30 -7.62 4.32 1.12
CA LEU A 30 -7.13 2.95 1.27
C LEU A 30 -5.78 2.91 2.00
N ALA A 31 -4.83 3.77 1.64
CA ALA A 31 -3.55 3.87 2.33
C ALA A 31 -3.72 4.26 3.80
N SER A 32 -4.65 5.17 4.11
CA SER A 32 -4.98 5.57 5.48
C SER A 32 -5.53 4.39 6.29
N ARG A 33 -6.41 3.59 5.69
CA ARG A 33 -6.94 2.36 6.28
C ARG A 33 -5.84 1.31 6.52
N VAL A 34 -4.97 1.07 5.54
CA VAL A 34 -3.87 0.10 5.63
C VAL A 34 -2.91 0.50 6.75
N LEU A 35 -2.49 1.77 6.80
CA LEU A 35 -1.64 2.29 7.87
C LEU A 35 -2.33 2.22 9.24
N GLY A 36 -3.63 2.54 9.29
CA GLY A 36 -4.44 2.37 10.50
C GLY A 36 -4.42 0.95 11.02
N ASN A 37 -4.67 -0.03 10.15
CA ASN A 37 -4.63 -1.44 10.52
C ASN A 37 -3.24 -1.86 11.04
N ILE A 38 -2.18 -1.48 10.33
CA ILE A 38 -0.80 -1.88 10.69
C ILE A 38 -0.34 -1.29 12.03
N LEU A 39 -0.79 -0.08 12.33
CA LEU A 39 -0.41 0.66 13.53
C LEU A 39 -1.42 0.53 14.67
N ASP A 40 -2.48 -0.26 14.48
CA ASP A 40 -3.62 -0.38 15.41
C ASP A 40 -4.23 0.99 15.79
N ILE A 41 -4.50 1.81 14.76
CA ILE A 41 -5.06 3.16 14.88
C ILE A 41 -6.42 3.20 14.18
N ASP A 42 -7.43 3.77 14.85
CA ASP A 42 -8.67 4.20 14.22
C ASP A 42 -8.38 5.35 13.24
N TRP A 43 -8.10 4.99 12.00
CA TRP A 43 -7.65 5.92 10.98
C TRP A 43 -8.68 7.02 10.69
N LYS A 44 -9.99 6.74 10.84
CA LYS A 44 -11.04 7.72 10.53
C LYS A 44 -11.02 8.90 11.49
N ASN A 45 -10.82 8.61 12.77
CA ASN A 45 -10.77 9.62 13.83
C ASN A 45 -9.33 10.10 14.14
N SER A 46 -8.33 9.53 13.45
CA SER A 46 -6.92 9.90 13.61
C SER A 46 -6.64 11.31 13.12
N LYS A 47 -5.88 12.08 13.91
CA LYS A 47 -5.35 13.39 13.51
C LYS A 47 -4.41 13.30 12.29
N SER A 48 -3.72 12.18 12.15
CA SER A 48 -2.69 11.96 11.11
C SER A 48 -3.25 11.32 9.85
N PHE A 49 -4.22 10.41 9.98
CA PHE A 49 -4.74 9.62 8.86
C PHE A 49 -6.17 9.95 8.43
N GLY A 50 -6.92 10.68 9.27
CA GLY A 50 -8.29 11.10 8.96
C GLY A 50 -8.35 12.26 7.96
N HIS A 51 -9.43 13.04 8.03
CA HIS A 51 -9.74 14.09 7.05
C HIS A 51 -9.53 15.53 7.56
N GLY A 52 -8.90 15.69 8.74
CA GLY A 52 -8.65 17.00 9.33
C GLY A 52 -7.57 17.79 8.58
N SER A 53 -7.51 19.11 8.77
CA SER A 53 -6.51 19.97 8.12
C SER A 53 -5.05 19.66 8.50
N THR A 54 -4.83 18.90 9.58
CA THR A 54 -3.52 18.44 10.04
C THR A 54 -3.18 17.02 9.55
N SER A 55 -4.06 16.39 8.78
CA SER A 55 -3.82 15.04 8.26
C SER A 55 -2.61 15.02 7.33
N LEU A 56 -1.90 13.92 7.32
CA LEU A 56 -0.83 13.68 6.36
C LEU A 56 -1.38 13.74 4.94
N SER A 57 -0.63 14.38 4.05
CA SER A 57 -0.94 14.40 2.63
C SER A 57 -0.83 13.01 2.01
N PHE A 58 -1.48 12.83 0.86
CA PHE A 58 -1.34 11.64 0.01
C PHE A 58 0.11 11.15 -0.13
N PHE A 59 1.02 12.06 -0.45
CA PHE A 59 2.43 11.75 -0.66
C PHE A 59 3.09 11.20 0.62
N GLN A 60 2.84 11.85 1.76
CA GLN A 60 3.38 11.42 3.05
C GLN A 60 2.84 10.04 3.47
N LYS A 61 1.55 9.78 3.24
CA LYS A 61 0.95 8.45 3.50
C LYS A 61 1.60 7.37 2.63
N LEU A 62 1.82 7.64 1.34
CA LEU A 62 2.50 6.68 0.47
C LEU A 62 3.97 6.47 0.87
N GLN A 63 4.68 7.49 1.35
CA GLN A 63 6.04 7.31 1.88
C GLN A 63 6.05 6.39 3.11
N LEU A 64 5.11 6.57 4.04
CA LEU A 64 4.98 5.64 5.18
C LEU A 64 4.69 4.21 4.72
N ILE A 65 3.88 4.03 3.67
CA ILE A 65 3.67 2.71 3.07
C ILE A 65 4.99 2.16 2.54
N GLN A 66 5.78 2.95 1.80
CA GLN A 66 7.05 2.53 1.22
C GLN A 66 8.09 2.06 2.26
N ASP A 67 8.01 2.57 3.49
CA ASP A 67 8.87 2.18 4.60
C ASP A 67 8.48 0.83 5.24
N ILE A 68 7.30 0.28 4.90
CA ILE A 68 6.86 -1.04 5.39
C ILE A 68 7.75 -2.13 4.78
N LYS A 69 8.23 -3.04 5.63
CA LYS A 69 9.03 -4.19 5.20
C LYS A 69 8.21 -5.12 4.30
N GLY A 70 8.86 -5.65 3.26
CA GLY A 70 8.28 -6.67 2.39
C GLY A 70 7.65 -6.14 1.10
N ILE A 71 7.76 -4.83 0.83
CA ILE A 71 7.41 -4.24 -0.47
C ILE A 71 8.60 -4.37 -1.40
N ASP A 72 8.37 -4.89 -2.61
CA ASP A 72 9.43 -5.01 -3.60
C ASP A 72 9.70 -3.69 -4.33
N LYS A 73 10.86 -3.62 -4.99
CA LYS A 73 11.32 -2.40 -5.65
C LYS A 73 10.38 -1.92 -6.75
N GLU A 74 9.65 -2.82 -7.41
CA GLU A 74 8.75 -2.46 -8.50
C GLU A 74 7.46 -1.85 -7.96
N ASP A 75 6.91 -2.44 -6.89
CA ASP A 75 5.78 -1.91 -6.15
C ASP A 75 6.06 -0.48 -5.64
N LEU A 76 7.25 -0.24 -5.09
CA LEU A 76 7.70 1.09 -4.64
C LEU A 76 7.70 2.12 -5.79
N LYS A 77 8.16 1.72 -6.98
CA LYS A 77 8.15 2.59 -8.16
C LYS A 77 6.73 2.91 -8.60
N LYS A 78 5.80 1.95 -8.58
CA LYS A 78 4.39 2.18 -8.93
C LYS A 78 3.72 3.16 -7.98
N LEU A 79 3.91 2.99 -6.66
CA LEU A 79 3.43 3.93 -5.65
C LEU A 79 3.95 5.36 -5.91
N THR A 80 5.26 5.48 -6.16
CA THR A 80 5.90 6.77 -6.44
C THR A 80 5.40 7.39 -7.76
N CYS A 81 5.22 6.57 -8.79
CA CYS A 81 4.73 7.00 -10.10
C CYS A 81 3.32 7.61 -9.98
N LEU A 82 2.41 6.91 -9.30
CA LEU A 82 1.05 7.42 -9.04
C LEU A 82 1.09 8.74 -8.26
N ALA A 83 1.91 8.82 -7.22
CA ALA A 83 2.07 10.04 -6.41
C ALA A 83 2.48 11.25 -7.26
N ASN A 84 3.43 11.04 -8.19
CA ASN A 84 3.90 12.06 -9.11
C ASN A 84 2.83 12.47 -10.13
N ILE A 85 2.10 11.52 -10.72
CA ILE A 85 0.99 11.80 -11.65
C ILE A 85 -0.06 12.68 -10.95
N ARG A 86 -0.54 12.24 -9.78
CA ARG A 86 -1.52 13.00 -8.97
C ARG A 86 -1.03 14.41 -8.71
N ASN A 87 0.20 14.56 -8.23
CA ASN A 87 0.76 15.86 -7.86
C ASN A 87 0.79 16.83 -9.05
N LYS A 88 1.16 16.35 -10.24
CA LYS A 88 1.18 17.17 -11.46
C LYS A 88 -0.23 17.57 -11.89
N PHE A 89 -1.18 16.64 -11.94
CA PHE A 89 -2.56 16.95 -12.31
C PHE A 89 -3.27 17.85 -11.31
N ALA A 90 -2.96 17.74 -10.01
CA ALA A 90 -3.56 18.56 -8.97
C ALA A 90 -3.05 20.01 -8.96
N HIS A 91 -1.75 20.23 -9.20
CA HIS A 91 -1.10 21.50 -8.91
C HIS A 91 -0.60 22.25 -10.15
N VAL A 92 -0.44 21.60 -11.31
CA VAL A 92 0.08 22.25 -12.52
C VAL A 92 -1.06 22.46 -13.52
N SER A 93 -1.55 23.70 -13.61
CA SER A 93 -2.71 24.07 -14.42
C SER A 93 -2.57 23.70 -15.90
N ALA A 94 -1.36 23.78 -16.46
CA ALA A 94 -1.06 23.46 -17.86
C ALA A 94 -1.19 21.96 -18.18
N ILE A 95 -1.11 21.08 -17.17
CA ILE A 95 -1.19 19.63 -17.35
C ILE A 95 -2.66 19.20 -17.38
N ASN A 96 -3.15 18.93 -18.59
CA ASN A 96 -4.50 18.46 -18.86
C ASN A 96 -4.55 17.25 -19.80
N SER A 97 -3.40 16.68 -20.15
CA SER A 97 -3.23 15.44 -20.91
C SER A 97 -1.96 14.71 -20.46
N PHE A 98 -1.89 13.41 -20.72
CA PHE A 98 -0.67 12.63 -20.52
C PHE A 98 0.46 13.09 -21.43
N GLU A 99 0.15 13.48 -22.67
CA GLU A 99 1.16 14.06 -23.57
C GLU A 99 1.85 15.29 -22.96
N LYS A 100 1.07 16.20 -22.36
CA LYS A 100 1.63 17.37 -21.66
C LYS A 100 2.38 16.96 -20.41
N LEU A 101 1.86 16.01 -19.64
CA LEU A 101 2.56 15.47 -18.47
C LEU A 101 3.95 14.94 -18.85
N PHE A 102 4.05 14.14 -19.91
CA PHE A 102 5.30 13.52 -20.35
C PHE A 102 6.31 14.54 -20.87
N SER A 103 5.81 15.66 -21.39
CA SER A 103 6.63 16.75 -21.94
C SER A 103 7.09 17.79 -20.90
N ASP A 104 6.42 17.88 -19.76
CA ASP A 104 6.55 18.97 -18.77
C ASP A 104 7.89 18.98 -18.00
N SER A 105 8.41 17.81 -17.62
CA SER A 105 9.59 17.72 -16.74
C SER A 105 10.30 16.38 -16.85
N GLY A 106 11.48 16.26 -16.21
CA GLY A 106 12.18 14.98 -16.08
C GLY A 106 11.30 13.89 -15.45
N VAL A 107 10.47 14.26 -14.48
CA VAL A 107 9.49 13.35 -13.86
C VAL A 107 8.48 12.83 -14.88
N GLY A 108 8.00 13.69 -15.79
CA GLY A 108 7.09 13.30 -16.88
C GLY A 108 7.67 12.23 -17.79
N LYS A 109 8.94 12.41 -18.19
CA LYS A 109 9.65 11.44 -19.04
C LYS A 109 9.86 10.09 -18.34
N GLU A 110 10.17 10.11 -17.05
CA GLU A 110 10.29 8.88 -16.26
C GLU A 110 8.94 8.16 -16.12
N ILE A 111 7.83 8.89 -15.93
CA ILE A 111 6.49 8.30 -15.92
C ILE A 111 6.19 7.62 -17.26
N GLN A 112 6.48 8.28 -18.38
CA GLN A 112 6.28 7.70 -19.71
C GLN A 112 7.10 6.41 -19.90
N LYS A 113 8.36 6.43 -19.48
CA LYS A 113 9.24 5.25 -19.53
C LYS A 113 8.71 4.11 -18.68
N SER A 114 8.21 4.41 -17.48
CA SER A 114 7.55 3.43 -16.62
C SER A 114 6.31 2.83 -17.29
N PHE A 115 5.46 3.65 -17.92
CA PHE A 115 4.28 3.14 -18.64
C PHE A 115 4.68 2.17 -19.75
N LEU A 116 5.64 2.57 -20.59
CA LEU A 116 6.19 1.73 -21.66
C LEU A 116 6.77 0.42 -21.11
N SER A 117 7.48 0.47 -19.99
CA SER A 117 8.09 -0.72 -19.39
C SER A 117 7.08 -1.67 -18.74
N TRP A 118 5.94 -1.18 -18.25
CA TRP A 118 4.99 -1.98 -17.49
C TRP A 118 3.85 -2.53 -18.33
N TYR A 119 3.37 -1.76 -19.30
CA TYR A 119 2.08 -2.00 -19.93
C TYR A 119 2.15 -2.14 -21.45
N PHE A 120 3.35 -2.03 -22.02
CA PHE A 120 3.58 -2.24 -23.44
C PHE A 120 4.57 -3.38 -23.65
N ASP A 121 4.49 -3.96 -24.85
CA ASP A 121 5.57 -4.79 -25.36
C ASP A 121 6.75 -3.92 -25.85
N LYS A 122 7.73 -4.58 -26.45
CA LYS A 122 8.93 -3.94 -27.01
C LYS A 122 8.62 -2.88 -28.09
N ASP A 123 7.44 -2.92 -28.70
CA ASP A 123 7.06 -2.07 -29.82
C ASP A 123 6.37 -0.78 -29.34
N GLY A 124 5.96 -0.69 -28.07
CA GLY A 124 5.47 0.54 -27.46
C GLY A 124 4.23 1.09 -28.17
N TYR A 125 4.32 2.32 -28.68
CA TYR A 125 3.21 2.95 -29.43
C TYR A 125 3.11 2.53 -30.91
N VAL A 126 3.99 1.65 -31.41
CA VAL A 126 3.96 1.23 -32.81
C VAL A 126 2.62 0.56 -33.14
N GLY A 127 1.98 0.99 -34.23
CA GLY A 127 0.66 0.50 -34.64
C GLY A 127 -0.52 1.17 -33.93
N ILE A 128 -0.28 2.01 -32.93
CA ILE A 128 -1.33 2.79 -32.27
C ILE A 128 -1.60 4.06 -33.08
N HIS A 129 -2.84 4.25 -33.51
CA HIS A 129 -3.23 5.44 -34.25
C HIS A 129 -3.00 6.71 -33.38
N PRO A 130 -2.42 7.80 -33.91
CA PRO A 130 -2.07 8.99 -33.11
C PRO A 130 -3.22 9.55 -32.26
N THR A 131 -4.44 9.54 -32.80
CA THR A 131 -5.64 10.02 -32.08
C THR A 131 -6.08 9.11 -30.92
N LYS A 132 -5.46 7.94 -30.74
CA LYS A 132 -5.74 6.98 -29.68
C LYS A 132 -4.67 6.96 -28.60
N ILE A 133 -3.53 7.63 -28.78
CA ILE A 133 -2.41 7.62 -27.83
C ILE A 133 -2.85 8.08 -26.44
N GLU A 134 -3.62 9.16 -26.35
CA GLU A 134 -4.09 9.68 -25.06
C GLU A 134 -5.02 8.69 -24.34
N PHE A 135 -5.90 8.03 -25.08
CA PHE A 135 -6.77 6.97 -24.55
C PHE A 135 -5.95 5.80 -24.01
N VAL A 136 -4.92 5.37 -24.74
CA VAL A 136 -4.03 4.28 -24.29
C VAL A 136 -3.27 4.68 -23.02
N ASN A 137 -2.74 5.91 -22.95
CA ASN A 137 -2.08 6.40 -21.73
C ASN A 137 -3.03 6.42 -20.53
N ARG A 138 -4.29 6.73 -20.77
CA ARG A 138 -5.33 6.66 -19.75
C ARG A 138 -5.62 5.24 -19.28
N LEU A 139 -5.60 4.25 -20.19
CA LEU A 139 -5.65 2.84 -19.79
C LEU A 139 -4.45 2.44 -18.93
N CYS A 140 -3.23 2.88 -19.29
CA CYS A 140 -2.04 2.66 -18.46
C CYS A 140 -2.20 3.25 -17.05
N PHE A 141 -2.79 4.44 -16.93
CA PHE A 141 -3.08 5.03 -15.62
C PHE A 141 -4.08 4.20 -14.81
N TYR A 142 -5.09 3.61 -15.44
CA TYR A 142 -6.01 2.72 -14.75
C TYR A 142 -5.35 1.41 -14.30
N LEU A 143 -4.49 0.83 -15.14
CA LEU A 143 -3.70 -0.34 -14.76
C LEU A 143 -2.80 -0.02 -13.56
N LEU A 144 -2.13 1.14 -13.57
CA LEU A 144 -1.35 1.61 -12.43
C LEU A 144 -2.19 1.82 -11.16
N THR A 145 -3.38 2.38 -11.30
CA THR A 145 -4.34 2.55 -10.20
C THR A 145 -4.70 1.20 -9.59
N SER A 146 -5.09 0.23 -10.42
CA SER A 146 -5.43 -1.12 -9.99
C SER A 146 -4.24 -1.84 -9.35
N ASP A 147 -3.04 -1.68 -9.91
CA ASP A 147 -1.80 -2.24 -9.34
C ASP A 147 -1.55 -1.68 -7.94
N VAL A 148 -1.63 -0.35 -7.76
CA VAL A 148 -1.42 0.28 -6.46
C VAL A 148 -2.46 -0.18 -5.43
N ILE A 149 -3.72 -0.33 -5.82
CA ILE A 149 -4.75 -0.90 -4.95
C ILE A 149 -4.38 -2.32 -4.52
N ASN A 150 -3.95 -3.16 -5.46
CA ASN A 150 -3.55 -4.54 -5.16
C ASN A 150 -2.31 -4.59 -4.26
N ILE A 151 -1.35 -3.69 -4.44
CA ILE A 151 -0.18 -3.56 -3.55
C ILE A 151 -0.64 -3.26 -2.12
N LEU A 152 -1.52 -2.27 -1.95
CA LEU A 152 -2.04 -1.88 -0.64
C LEU A 152 -2.85 -3.01 0.03
N LEU A 153 -3.68 -3.72 -0.73
CA LEU A 153 -4.41 -4.89 -0.23
C LEU A 153 -3.47 -6.02 0.19
N LYS A 154 -2.48 -6.36 -0.66
CA LYS A 154 -1.46 -7.37 -0.35
C LYS A 154 -0.70 -7.04 0.95
N ILE A 155 -0.35 -5.78 1.16
CA ILE A 155 0.30 -5.32 2.40
C ILE A 155 -0.61 -5.56 3.61
N SER A 156 -1.89 -5.17 3.51
CA SER A 156 -2.87 -5.39 4.58
C SER A 156 -3.08 -6.88 4.88
N ASP A 157 -3.25 -7.69 3.83
CA ASP A 157 -3.48 -9.13 3.97
C ASP A 157 -2.28 -9.84 4.59
N THR A 158 -1.07 -9.47 4.15
CA THR A 158 0.18 -10.00 4.72
C THR A 158 0.30 -9.66 6.20
N HIS A 159 -0.05 -8.43 6.59
CA HIS A 159 -0.04 -8.01 7.98
C HIS A 159 -1.05 -8.82 8.83
N LEU A 160 -2.30 -8.93 8.38
CA LEU A 160 -3.34 -9.69 9.07
C LEU A 160 -2.98 -11.17 9.20
N TYR A 161 -2.41 -11.77 8.15
CA TYR A 161 -1.92 -13.14 8.19
C TYR A 161 -0.82 -13.32 9.25
N ASN A 162 0.17 -12.42 9.27
CA ASN A 162 1.27 -12.47 10.24
C ASN A 162 0.78 -12.29 11.68
N MET A 163 -0.20 -11.41 11.90
CA MET A 163 -0.87 -11.27 13.21
C MET A 163 -1.54 -12.58 13.63
N GLY A 164 -2.35 -13.19 12.76
CA GLY A 164 -3.02 -14.45 13.07
C GLY A 164 -2.04 -15.59 13.39
N VAL A 165 -0.92 -15.68 12.66
CA VAL A 165 0.15 -16.65 12.95
C VAL A 165 0.80 -16.37 14.32
N HIS A 166 1.06 -15.11 14.64
CA HIS A 166 1.63 -14.71 15.93
C HIS A 166 0.68 -15.03 17.09
N ASP A 167 -0.60 -14.72 16.94
CA ASP A 167 -1.64 -15.00 17.94
C ASP A 167 -1.81 -16.49 18.17
N GLY A 168 -1.86 -17.30 17.10
CA GLY A 168 -1.92 -18.76 17.22
C GLY A 168 -0.69 -19.35 17.92
N LYS A 169 0.52 -18.83 17.64
CA LYS A 169 1.74 -19.25 18.35
C LYS A 169 1.68 -18.93 19.84
N ARG A 170 1.21 -17.74 20.19
CA ARG A 170 1.03 -17.30 21.58
C ARG A 170 0.02 -18.19 22.31
N GLU A 171 -1.13 -18.46 21.69
CA GLU A 171 -2.16 -19.32 22.27
C GLU A 171 -1.62 -20.74 22.57
N VAL A 172 -0.90 -21.35 21.62
CA VAL A 172 -0.28 -22.67 21.83
C VAL A 172 0.75 -22.63 22.96
N GLN A 173 1.56 -21.57 23.07
CA GLN A 173 2.51 -21.41 24.16
C GLN A 173 1.82 -21.28 25.52
N GLU A 174 0.74 -20.49 25.60
CA GLU A 174 -0.04 -20.32 26.83
C GLU A 174 -0.73 -21.62 27.25
N GLN A 175 -1.31 -22.36 26.31
CA GLN A 175 -1.91 -23.67 26.55
C GLN A 175 -0.87 -24.69 27.02
N LEU A 176 0.30 -24.73 26.37
CA LEU A 176 1.38 -25.63 26.76
C LEU A 176 1.91 -25.29 28.16
N LEU A 177 2.10 -24.00 28.47
CA LEU A 177 2.51 -23.56 29.79
C LEU A 177 1.48 -23.96 30.85
N THR A 178 0.20 -23.72 30.57
CA THR A 178 -0.91 -24.10 31.47
C THR A 178 -0.94 -25.60 31.71
N PHE A 179 -0.78 -26.40 30.65
CA PHE A 179 -0.69 -27.85 30.75
C PHE A 179 0.52 -28.28 31.59
N CYS A 180 1.71 -27.76 31.30
CA CYS A 180 2.92 -28.04 32.07
C CYS A 180 2.74 -27.67 33.55
N MET A 181 2.17 -26.51 33.87
CA MET A 181 1.90 -26.14 35.25
C MET A 181 0.89 -27.09 35.91
N SER A 182 -0.12 -27.56 35.16
CA SER A 182 -1.14 -28.47 35.70
C SER A 182 -0.59 -29.82 36.18
N ILE A 183 0.50 -30.31 35.58
CA ILE A 183 1.11 -31.62 35.91
C ILE A 183 2.20 -31.54 36.99
N LEU A 184 2.66 -30.33 37.35
CA LEU A 184 3.68 -30.12 38.37
C LEU A 184 3.06 -30.06 39.78
N SER A 185 3.79 -30.59 40.76
CA SER A 185 3.45 -30.39 42.18
C SER A 185 3.76 -28.95 42.63
N ASP A 186 3.20 -28.53 43.76
CA ASP A 186 3.39 -27.16 44.26
C ASP A 186 4.86 -26.82 44.53
N GLU A 187 5.66 -27.75 45.07
CA GLU A 187 7.11 -27.58 45.23
C GLU A 187 7.82 -27.40 43.88
N GLN A 188 7.48 -28.21 42.87
CA GLN A 188 8.08 -28.09 41.53
C GLN A 188 7.69 -26.79 40.83
N ARG A 189 6.46 -26.31 41.03
CA ARG A 189 6.02 -25.00 40.51
C ARG A 189 6.83 -23.85 41.10
N LYS A 190 7.10 -23.88 42.42
CA LYS A 190 7.95 -22.88 43.09
C LYS A 190 9.37 -22.87 42.52
N GLU A 191 9.97 -24.04 42.30
CA GLU A 191 11.31 -24.16 41.70
C GLU A 191 11.38 -23.55 40.29
N VAL A 192 10.36 -23.78 39.45
CA VAL A 192 10.29 -23.20 38.10
C VAL A 192 10.21 -21.68 38.15
N ILE A 193 9.40 -21.10 39.03
CA ILE A 193 9.28 -19.63 39.17
C ILE A 193 10.63 -19.03 39.58
N VAL A 194 11.29 -19.59 40.60
CA VAL A 194 12.61 -19.14 41.04
C VAL A 194 13.65 -19.25 39.93
N ALA A 195 13.61 -20.32 39.12
CA ALA A 195 14.52 -20.49 37.99
C ALA A 195 14.30 -19.46 36.87
N ILE A 196 13.05 -19.05 36.62
CA ILE A 196 12.69 -18.01 35.65
C ILE A 196 13.15 -16.64 36.13
N GLU A 197 12.87 -16.27 37.38
CA GLU A 197 13.27 -14.98 37.98
C GLU A 197 14.80 -14.78 37.90
N ASN A 198 15.58 -15.81 38.28
CA ASN A 198 17.05 -15.79 38.20
C ASN A 198 17.60 -15.65 36.77
N ARG A 199 16.83 -15.99 35.74
CA ARG A 199 17.21 -15.78 34.34
C ARG A 199 16.93 -14.36 33.88
N PHE A 200 15.86 -13.72 34.35
CA PHE A 200 15.53 -12.34 34.02
C PHE A 200 16.47 -11.34 34.70
N GLU A 201 16.98 -11.63 35.90
CA GLU A 201 17.98 -10.77 36.56
C GLU A 201 19.37 -10.80 35.89
N LYS A 202 19.61 -11.76 35.00
CA LYS A 202 20.90 -11.95 34.30
C LYS A 202 20.89 -11.52 32.83
N ALA A 203 19.74 -11.10 32.30
CA ALA A 203 19.57 -10.62 30.92
C ALA A 203 19.54 -9.09 30.87
#